data_AF-A0AAE8N1U3-F1
#
_entry.id   AF-A0AAE8N1U3-F1
#
_cell.length_a   1.000
_cell.length_b   1.000
_cell.length_c   1.000
_cell.angle_alpha   90.00
_cell.angle_beta   90.00
_cell.angle_gamma   90.00
#
_symmetry.space_group_name_H-M   'P 1'
#
loop_
_entity.id
_entity.type
_entity.pdbx_description
1 polymer ?
#
loop_
_entity_poly.entity_id
_entity_poly.type
_entity_poly.pdbx_seq_one_letter_code
_entity_poly.pdbx_strand_id
1 'polypeptide(L)'
;MAYLSLSKNDINVLEKIKDPEFDPTAIVPIDSSLSRDPHITDAALYNNIVTSEREILLSFQKLEMQLARLQPKTIADPAAWYREGVSKLEGIIREHPKYASARNNRAQALRRLYGDGLLLAGEGSDQALVPNPPFEDKSNAAKTILDDLDEAIRLLLPATPTTPISPQAAKTLSMSYTQRAAVYHSTVNRFLDTGALAVPSERRESGWTKMDFEQAAAGDFAMGGRYGSEVAKGLAVSVNPTAKLCGQMVVILQPVDNGKKPHQFGHAIVAGIERYPSRITRRMSKDRQDKRNKIKPFIKVINYNHLMPTRYTLELEGLKGVVSADTFKEVSQREDAKKTVKKVFEERYTSGKNRWFFTALTFPLSKWVGGVGLAC
;
A
#
# COMPACT_ATOMS: atom_id res chain seq x y z
N MET A 1 22.16 37.66 -6.85
CA MET A 1 22.50 36.27 -7.22
C MET A 1 21.50 35.83 -8.27
N ALA A 2 21.95 35.50 -9.49
CA ALA A 2 21.07 35.00 -10.54
C ALA A 2 20.65 33.57 -10.17
N TYR A 3 19.37 33.37 -9.87
CA TYR A 3 18.81 32.02 -9.73
C TYR A 3 18.66 31.44 -11.13
N LEU A 4 19.46 30.42 -11.46
CA LEU A 4 19.28 29.62 -12.67
C LEU A 4 18.01 28.79 -12.50
N SER A 5 16.98 29.07 -13.30
CA SER A 5 15.79 28.21 -13.35
C SER A 5 16.10 26.98 -14.20
N LEU A 6 16.18 25.82 -13.56
CA LEU A 6 16.34 24.53 -14.25
C LEU A 6 15.14 24.29 -15.18
N SER A 7 15.39 23.79 -16.39
CA SER A 7 14.30 23.40 -17.29
C SER A 7 13.61 22.12 -16.77
N LYS A 8 12.38 21.85 -17.23
CA LYS A 8 11.69 20.58 -16.90
C LYS A 8 12.52 19.35 -17.27
N ASN A 9 13.28 19.44 -18.35
CA ASN A 9 14.15 18.34 -18.78
C ASN A 9 15.33 18.16 -17.81
N ASP A 10 15.93 19.25 -17.32
CA ASP A 10 17.03 19.18 -16.34
C ASP A 10 16.53 18.60 -15.01
N ILE A 11 15.34 18.98 -14.56
CA ILE A 11 14.71 18.40 -13.36
C ILE A 11 14.49 16.90 -13.56
N ASN A 12 13.95 16.48 -14.70
CA ASN A 12 13.73 15.06 -14.99
C ASN A 12 15.04 14.28 -15.09
N VAL A 13 16.10 14.86 -15.64
CA VAL A 13 17.43 14.25 -15.71
C VAL A 13 18.02 14.12 -14.30
N LEU A 14 17.91 15.15 -13.46
CA LEU A 14 18.36 15.11 -12.07
C LEU A 14 17.59 14.08 -11.24
N GLU A 15 16.29 13.95 -11.46
CA GLU A 15 15.48 12.91 -10.81
C GLU A 15 15.80 11.51 -11.35
N LYS A 16 16.09 11.33 -12.64
CA LYS A 16 16.61 10.07 -13.19
C LYS A 16 18.00 9.70 -12.66
N ILE A 17 18.83 10.70 -12.36
CA ILE A 17 20.12 10.49 -11.70
C ILE A 17 19.91 10.03 -10.24
N LYS A 18 18.86 10.53 -9.57
CA LYS A 18 18.49 10.14 -8.20
C LYS A 18 17.72 8.82 -8.10
N ASP A 19 16.99 8.46 -9.15
CA ASP A 19 16.17 7.26 -9.25
C ASP A 19 16.20 6.79 -10.72
N PRO A 20 17.03 5.79 -11.07
CA PRO A 20 17.18 5.28 -12.43
C PRO A 20 15.89 4.72 -13.04
N GLU A 21 14.90 4.38 -12.20
CA GLU A 21 13.55 3.96 -12.62
C GLU A 21 12.55 5.12 -12.69
N PHE A 22 13.00 6.37 -12.47
CA PHE A 22 12.17 7.54 -12.58
C PHE A 22 11.59 7.68 -13.99
N ASP A 23 10.31 7.40 -14.10
CA ASP A 23 9.53 7.63 -15.30
C ASP A 23 8.83 9.00 -15.21
N PRO A 24 9.32 10.04 -15.92
CA PRO A 24 8.68 11.35 -15.94
C PRO A 24 7.28 11.31 -16.57
N THR A 25 6.95 10.28 -17.34
CA THR A 25 5.60 10.10 -17.93
C THR A 25 4.60 9.55 -16.92
N ALA A 26 5.08 8.97 -15.82
CA ALA A 26 4.24 8.58 -14.69
C ALA A 26 3.81 9.79 -13.85
N ILE A 27 4.52 10.91 -13.91
CA ILE A 27 4.18 12.12 -13.13
C ILE A 27 3.03 12.85 -13.81
N VAL A 28 1.97 13.07 -13.04
CA VAL A 28 0.84 13.87 -13.51
C VAL A 28 1.25 15.34 -13.49
N PRO A 29 1.13 16.08 -14.61
CA PRO A 29 1.51 17.48 -14.64
C PRO A 29 0.62 18.28 -13.69
N ILE A 30 1.24 18.99 -12.75
CA ILE A 30 0.53 19.90 -11.85
C ILE A 30 0.61 21.31 -12.44
N ASP A 31 -0.54 21.94 -12.58
CA ASP A 31 -0.65 23.32 -13.09
C ASP A 31 -1.36 24.20 -12.06
N SER A 32 -0.61 25.14 -11.49
CA SER A 32 -1.10 26.09 -10.48
C SER A 32 -2.02 27.17 -11.03
N SER A 33 -2.07 27.34 -12.35
CA SER A 33 -2.99 28.29 -13.01
C SER A 33 -4.42 27.76 -13.12
N LEU A 34 -4.62 26.45 -12.99
CA LEU A 34 -5.94 25.82 -13.02
C LEU A 34 -6.79 26.18 -11.80
N SER A 35 -8.10 26.11 -11.97
CA SER A 35 -9.05 26.28 -10.86
C SER A 35 -8.78 25.28 -9.75
N ARG A 36 -8.97 25.71 -8.50
CA ARG A 36 -8.74 24.86 -7.32
C ARG A 36 -9.63 23.63 -7.31
N ASP A 37 -10.86 23.77 -7.83
CA ASP A 37 -11.81 22.67 -8.03
C ASP A 37 -12.28 22.65 -9.50
N PRO A 38 -12.42 21.46 -10.11
CA PRO A 38 -12.85 21.33 -11.50
C PRO A 38 -14.37 21.52 -11.70
N HIS A 39 -15.18 21.39 -10.66
CA HIS A 39 -16.66 21.46 -10.74
C HIS A 39 -17.23 22.74 -10.15
N ILE A 40 -16.56 23.37 -9.18
CA ILE A 40 -16.97 24.62 -8.55
C ILE A 40 -16.06 25.75 -9.06
N THR A 41 -16.51 26.39 -10.13
CA THR A 41 -15.74 27.45 -10.81
C THR A 41 -15.97 28.85 -10.22
N ASP A 42 -17.07 29.07 -9.51
CA ASP A 42 -17.33 30.33 -8.82
C ASP A 42 -16.43 30.47 -7.59
N ALA A 43 -15.56 31.49 -7.62
CA ALA A 43 -14.60 31.76 -6.56
C ALA A 43 -15.27 32.15 -5.24
N ALA A 44 -16.38 32.89 -5.27
CA ALA A 44 -17.06 33.33 -4.05
C ALA A 44 -17.70 32.13 -3.34
N LEU A 45 -18.47 31.32 -4.10
CA LEU A 45 -19.05 30.09 -3.60
C LEU A 45 -17.97 29.12 -3.09
N TYR A 46 -16.91 28.91 -3.85
CA TYR A 46 -15.81 28.03 -3.45
C TYR A 46 -15.18 28.47 -2.12
N ASN A 47 -14.91 29.77 -1.96
CA ASN A 47 -14.33 30.28 -0.72
C ASN A 47 -15.26 30.11 0.48
N ASN A 48 -16.57 30.27 0.30
CA ASN A 48 -17.56 30.03 1.36
C ASN A 48 -17.55 28.56 1.79
N ILE A 49 -17.60 27.63 0.84
CA ILE A 49 -17.55 26.18 1.11
C ILE A 49 -16.26 25.80 1.84
N VAL A 50 -15.11 26.27 1.35
CA VAL A 50 -13.80 26.00 1.98
C VAL A 50 -13.73 26.58 3.39
N THR A 51 -14.38 27.72 3.65
CA THR A 51 -14.39 28.34 4.98
C THR A 51 -15.20 27.48 5.94
N SER A 52 -16.41 27.07 5.57
CA SER A 52 -17.24 26.16 6.37
C SER A 52 -16.56 24.80 6.58
N GLU A 53 -15.93 24.24 5.55
CA GLU A 53 -15.15 23.01 5.67
C GLU A 53 -13.97 23.18 6.64
N ARG A 54 -13.22 24.29 6.53
CA ARG A 54 -12.07 24.57 7.38
C ARG A 54 -12.45 24.71 8.85
N GLU A 55 -13.60 25.31 9.15
CA GLU A 55 -14.12 25.40 10.53
C GLU A 55 -14.32 24.01 11.13
N ILE A 56 -14.89 23.07 10.37
CA ILE A 56 -15.08 21.67 10.80
C ILE A 56 -13.72 20.98 11.00
N LEU A 57 -12.75 21.19 10.11
CA LEU A 57 -11.42 20.58 10.25
C LEU A 57 -10.64 21.11 11.47
N LEU A 58 -10.68 22.43 11.71
CA LEU A 58 -10.11 23.04 12.91
C LEU A 58 -10.79 22.50 14.17
N SER A 59 -12.08 22.21 14.05
CA SER A 59 -12.82 21.54 15.07
C SER A 59 -12.18 20.16 15.37
N PHE A 60 -12.05 19.26 14.39
CA PHE A 60 -11.43 17.94 14.63
C PHE A 60 -10.02 18.04 15.21
N GLN A 61 -9.21 18.98 14.70
CA GLN A 61 -7.86 19.21 15.20
C GLN A 61 -7.85 19.56 16.70
N LYS A 62 -8.77 20.42 17.15
CA LYS A 62 -8.89 20.80 18.58
C LYS A 62 -9.17 19.57 19.45
N LEU A 63 -10.04 18.67 19.01
CA LEU A 63 -10.35 17.44 19.74
C LEU A 63 -9.16 16.47 19.77
N GLU A 64 -8.45 16.29 18.66
CA GLU A 64 -7.25 15.43 18.62
C GLU A 64 -6.14 15.95 19.56
N MET A 65 -5.94 17.27 19.65
CA MET A 65 -4.99 17.85 20.61
C MET A 65 -5.35 17.53 22.08
N GLN A 66 -6.64 17.45 22.42
CA GLN A 66 -7.08 17.05 23.76
C GLN A 66 -6.87 15.56 24.00
N LEU A 67 -7.17 14.71 23.02
CA LEU A 67 -6.92 13.27 23.10
C LEU A 67 -5.42 12.94 23.23
N ALA A 68 -4.56 13.73 22.57
CA ALA A 68 -3.11 13.64 22.68
C ALA A 68 -2.54 14.25 23.98
N ARG A 69 -3.38 14.76 24.90
CA ARG A 69 -2.99 15.42 26.16
C ARG A 69 -2.13 16.68 25.98
N LEU A 70 -2.22 17.33 24.81
CA LEU A 70 -1.55 18.60 24.53
C LEU A 70 -2.38 19.81 24.97
N GLN A 71 -3.67 19.62 25.22
CA GLN A 71 -4.65 20.63 25.65
C GLN A 71 -5.54 20.05 26.76
N PRO A 72 -6.11 20.88 27.64
CA PRO A 72 -7.02 20.42 28.69
C PRO A 72 -8.26 19.74 28.08
N LYS A 73 -8.63 18.60 28.67
CA LYS A 73 -9.81 17.84 28.25
C LYS A 73 -11.07 18.62 28.62
N THR A 74 -11.69 19.23 27.62
CA THR A 74 -12.95 19.99 27.78
C THR A 74 -14.14 19.26 27.15
N ILE A 75 -13.87 18.34 26.22
CA ILE A 75 -14.90 17.56 25.53
C ILE A 75 -15.16 16.25 26.29
N ALA A 76 -16.40 16.05 26.74
CA ALA A 76 -16.82 14.89 27.51
C ALA A 76 -16.97 13.63 26.65
N ASP A 77 -17.62 13.74 25.48
CA ASP A 77 -17.84 12.65 24.53
C ASP A 77 -17.20 12.96 23.16
N PRO A 78 -15.96 12.49 22.91
CA PRO A 78 -15.28 12.63 21.62
C PRO A 78 -16.05 12.01 20.44
N ALA A 79 -16.80 10.92 20.64
CA ALA A 79 -17.49 10.21 19.56
C ALA A 79 -18.74 10.96 19.11
N ALA A 80 -19.55 11.49 20.03
CA ALA A 80 -20.66 12.39 19.68
C ALA A 80 -20.16 13.62 18.92
N TRP A 81 -19.02 14.15 19.34
CA TRP A 81 -18.43 15.33 18.73
C TRP A 81 -17.97 15.10 17.27
N TYR A 82 -17.34 13.95 17.01
CA TYR A 82 -17.01 13.55 15.65
C TYR A 82 -18.26 13.29 14.79
N ARG A 83 -19.32 12.71 15.37
CA ARG A 83 -20.62 12.51 14.67
C ARG A 83 -21.26 13.85 14.26
N GLU A 84 -21.17 14.86 15.11
CA GLU A 84 -21.63 16.22 14.76
C GLU A 84 -20.83 16.78 13.57
N GLY A 85 -19.50 16.65 13.59
CA GLY A 85 -18.67 17.09 12.46
C GLY A 85 -18.97 16.34 11.16
N VAL A 86 -19.20 15.02 11.24
CA VAL A 86 -19.65 14.19 10.10
C VAL A 86 -20.98 14.70 9.54
N SER A 87 -21.94 15.03 10.41
CA SER A 87 -23.24 15.59 9.98
C SER A 87 -23.09 16.94 9.28
N LYS A 88 -22.16 17.79 9.72
CA LYS A 88 -21.87 19.08 9.05
C LYS A 88 -21.25 18.86 7.66
N LEU A 89 -20.32 17.91 7.52
CA LEU A 89 -19.75 17.54 6.21
C LEU A 89 -20.81 16.96 5.28
N GLU A 90 -21.75 16.16 5.82
CA GLU A 90 -22.90 15.68 5.04
C GLU A 90 -23.78 16.83 4.53
N GLY A 91 -23.99 17.88 5.33
CA GLY A 91 -24.63 19.13 4.90
C GLY A 91 -23.96 19.72 3.65
N ILE A 92 -22.64 19.91 3.70
CA ILE A 92 -21.85 20.42 2.57
C ILE A 92 -21.98 19.51 1.34
N ILE A 93 -21.91 18.19 1.51
CA ILE A 93 -22.02 17.23 0.39
C ILE A 93 -23.43 17.25 -0.21
N ARG A 94 -24.47 17.44 0.60
CA ARG A 94 -25.85 17.50 0.12
C ARG A 94 -26.09 18.76 -0.72
N GLU A 95 -25.55 19.90 -0.29
CA GLU A 95 -25.63 21.17 -1.00
C GLU A 95 -24.72 21.20 -2.24
N HIS A 96 -23.56 20.56 -2.16
CA HIS A 96 -22.55 20.52 -3.21
C HIS A 96 -22.09 19.08 -3.51
N PRO A 97 -22.89 18.25 -4.20
CA PRO A 97 -22.59 16.83 -4.42
C PRO A 97 -21.30 16.55 -5.18
N LYS A 98 -20.83 17.52 -5.97
CA LYS A 98 -19.61 17.45 -6.78
C LYS A 98 -18.36 17.95 -6.04
N TYR A 99 -18.47 18.35 -4.78
CA TYR A 99 -17.32 18.80 -3.98
C TYR A 99 -16.58 17.62 -3.35
N ALA A 100 -15.46 17.24 -3.97
CA ALA A 100 -14.73 16.03 -3.59
C ALA A 100 -14.03 16.12 -2.21
N SER A 101 -13.58 17.31 -1.80
CA SER A 101 -12.84 17.50 -0.54
C SER A 101 -13.68 17.12 0.69
N ALA A 102 -14.96 17.55 0.73
CA ALA A 102 -15.84 17.23 1.85
C ALA A 102 -16.08 15.72 1.99
N ARG A 103 -16.20 15.00 0.86
CA ARG A 103 -16.32 13.53 0.84
C ARG A 103 -15.07 12.86 1.40
N ASN A 104 -13.89 13.27 0.95
CA ASN A 104 -12.61 12.78 1.47
C ASN A 104 -12.46 13.03 2.98
N ASN A 105 -12.90 14.20 3.47
CA ASN A 105 -12.85 14.55 4.88
C ASN A 105 -13.87 13.78 5.71
N ARG A 106 -15.07 13.52 5.18
CA ARG A 106 -16.09 12.69 5.83
C ARG A 106 -15.62 11.25 5.97
N ALA A 107 -15.00 10.70 4.92
CA ALA A 107 -14.36 9.39 4.97
C ALA A 107 -13.28 9.31 6.06
N GLN A 108 -12.42 10.34 6.17
CA GLN A 108 -11.40 10.41 7.20
C GLN A 108 -11.99 10.45 8.62
N ALA A 109 -13.04 11.26 8.84
CA ALA A 109 -13.72 11.36 10.13
C ALA A 109 -14.39 10.04 10.53
N LEU A 110 -15.04 9.34 9.59
CA LEU A 110 -15.64 8.03 9.83
C LEU A 110 -14.58 6.96 10.14
N ARG A 111 -13.44 6.97 9.44
CA ARG A 111 -12.29 6.11 9.75
C ARG A 111 -11.74 6.37 11.14
N ARG A 112 -11.73 7.62 11.61
CA ARG A 112 -11.33 7.95 12.98
C ARG A 112 -12.34 7.47 14.03
N LEU A 113 -13.63 7.54 13.71
CA LEU A 113 -14.72 7.07 14.58
C LEU A 113 -14.71 5.55 14.75
N TYR A 114 -14.68 4.80 13.66
CA TYR A 114 -14.90 3.34 13.66
C TYR A 114 -13.62 2.52 13.42
N GLY A 115 -12.51 3.18 13.09
CA GLY A 115 -11.22 2.55 12.80
C GLY A 115 -11.13 1.99 11.38
N ASP A 116 -9.90 1.69 10.94
CA ASP A 116 -9.65 1.22 9.56
C ASP A 116 -10.06 -0.25 9.31
N GLY A 117 -10.35 -1.03 10.36
CA GLY A 117 -10.79 -2.44 10.25
C GLY A 117 -12.30 -2.59 9.99
N LEU A 118 -12.95 -1.54 9.51
CA LEU A 118 -14.41 -1.45 9.44
C LEU A 118 -15.05 -2.38 8.39
N LEU A 119 -14.29 -2.89 7.41
CA LEU A 119 -14.82 -3.82 6.40
C LEU A 119 -14.98 -5.26 6.91
N LEU A 120 -14.46 -5.58 8.10
CA LEU A 120 -14.54 -6.91 8.70
C LEU A 120 -15.68 -6.97 9.71
N ALA A 121 -16.37 -8.11 9.84
CA ALA A 121 -17.42 -8.28 10.85
C ALA A 121 -16.89 -8.44 12.28
N GLY A 122 -15.59 -8.73 12.44
CA GLY A 122 -14.96 -8.98 13.75
C GLY A 122 -14.80 -7.74 14.64
N GLU A 123 -14.15 -7.94 15.80
CA GLU A 123 -13.89 -6.91 16.80
C GLU A 123 -13.25 -5.65 16.18
N GLY A 124 -13.61 -4.48 16.71
CA GLY A 124 -13.13 -3.22 16.17
C GLY A 124 -11.69 -2.90 16.58
N SER A 125 -11.27 -1.67 16.32
CA SER A 125 -9.88 -1.24 16.57
C SER A 125 -9.78 -0.56 17.93
N ASP A 126 -8.78 -0.89 18.75
CA ASP A 126 -8.48 -0.18 20.01
C ASP A 126 -8.23 1.33 19.82
N GLN A 127 -7.88 1.74 18.60
CA GLN A 127 -7.62 3.13 18.24
C GLN A 127 -8.88 3.90 17.79
N ALA A 128 -10.01 3.22 17.57
CA ALA A 128 -11.28 3.83 17.18
C ALA A 128 -11.92 4.57 18.37
N LEU A 129 -12.66 5.66 18.10
CA LEU A 129 -13.43 6.35 19.14
C LEU A 129 -14.64 5.54 19.60
N VAL A 130 -15.19 4.72 18.70
CA VAL A 130 -16.21 3.72 18.98
C VAL A 130 -15.58 2.35 18.75
N PRO A 131 -15.04 1.68 19.78
CA PRO A 131 -14.28 0.45 19.61
C PRO A 131 -15.12 -0.71 19.11
N ASN A 132 -16.37 -0.85 19.58
CA ASN A 132 -17.27 -1.94 19.21
C ASN A 132 -18.64 -1.39 18.77
N PRO A 133 -18.74 -0.82 17.55
CA PRO A 133 -20.01 -0.38 17.00
C PRO A 133 -20.90 -1.59 16.66
N PRO A 134 -22.24 -1.41 16.66
CA PRO A 134 -23.15 -2.39 16.04
C PRO A 134 -22.74 -2.73 14.60
N PHE A 135 -23.03 -3.96 14.17
CA PHE A 135 -22.71 -4.41 12.81
C PHE A 135 -23.32 -3.50 11.73
N GLU A 136 -24.55 -3.04 11.94
CA GLU A 136 -25.26 -2.15 11.02
C GLU A 136 -24.56 -0.79 10.88
N ASP A 137 -24.20 -0.14 12.00
CA ASP A 137 -23.43 1.11 12.01
C ASP A 137 -22.09 0.94 11.28
N LYS A 138 -21.41 -0.18 11.53
CA LYS A 138 -20.14 -0.52 10.89
C LYS A 138 -20.32 -0.68 9.38
N SER A 139 -21.37 -1.38 8.95
CA SER A 139 -21.66 -1.61 7.54
C SER A 139 -22.08 -0.34 6.80
N ASN A 140 -22.88 0.51 7.43
CA ASN A 140 -23.28 1.81 6.92
C ASN A 140 -22.08 2.77 6.80
N ALA A 141 -21.19 2.77 7.79
CA ALA A 141 -19.94 3.52 7.73
C ALA A 141 -19.02 3.00 6.61
N ALA A 142 -18.94 1.67 6.44
CA ALA A 142 -18.23 1.03 5.33
C ALA A 142 -18.70 1.51 3.97
N LYS A 143 -20.01 1.46 3.75
CA LYS A 143 -20.65 1.95 2.54
C LYS A 143 -20.30 3.40 2.30
N THR A 144 -20.53 4.25 3.29
CA THR A 144 -20.33 5.71 3.18
C THR A 144 -18.88 6.06 2.86
N ILE A 145 -17.91 5.45 3.56
CA ILE A 145 -16.48 5.68 3.31
C ILE A 145 -16.12 5.29 1.89
N LEU A 146 -16.50 4.08 1.46
CA LEU A 146 -16.11 3.60 0.14
C LEU A 146 -16.81 4.37 -0.99
N ASP A 147 -18.08 4.73 -0.82
CA ASP A 147 -18.84 5.55 -1.77
C ASP A 147 -18.25 6.97 -1.88
N ASP A 148 -17.88 7.58 -0.76
CA ASP A 148 -17.26 8.90 -0.75
C ASP A 148 -15.89 8.92 -1.41
N LEU A 149 -15.06 7.91 -1.15
CA LEU A 149 -13.73 7.81 -1.75
C LEU A 149 -13.83 7.48 -3.24
N ASP A 150 -14.72 6.57 -3.64
CA ASP A 150 -14.98 6.25 -5.05
C ASP A 150 -15.45 7.50 -5.81
N GLU A 151 -16.41 8.24 -5.24
CA GLU A 151 -16.96 9.44 -5.87
C GLU A 151 -15.96 10.59 -5.89
N ALA A 152 -15.19 10.81 -4.81
CA ALA A 152 -14.13 11.81 -4.79
C ALA A 152 -13.06 11.53 -5.85
N ILE A 153 -12.64 10.27 -5.99
CA ILE A 153 -11.73 9.84 -7.05
C ILE A 153 -12.37 10.09 -8.42
N ARG A 154 -13.61 9.65 -8.64
CA ARG A 154 -14.32 9.82 -9.93
C ARG A 154 -14.45 11.29 -10.34
N LEU A 155 -14.70 12.19 -9.40
CA LEU A 155 -14.86 13.62 -9.65
C LEU A 155 -13.53 14.30 -10.01
N LEU A 156 -12.40 13.84 -9.47
CA LEU A 156 -11.10 14.49 -9.63
C LEU A 156 -10.19 13.78 -10.64
N LEU A 157 -10.55 12.57 -11.09
CA LEU A 157 -9.74 11.80 -12.03
C LEU A 157 -9.67 12.53 -13.38
N PRO A 158 -8.45 12.80 -13.91
CA PRO A 158 -8.31 13.41 -15.21
C PRO A 158 -8.76 12.45 -16.33
N ALA A 159 -9.27 13.00 -17.44
CA ALA A 159 -9.72 12.22 -18.59
C ALA A 159 -8.57 11.41 -19.23
N THR A 160 -7.35 11.93 -19.19
CA THR A 160 -6.15 11.21 -19.61
C THR A 160 -5.03 11.31 -18.57
N PRO A 161 -4.12 10.32 -18.50
CA PRO A 161 -3.01 10.33 -17.53
C PRO A 161 -2.05 11.52 -17.67
N THR A 162 -2.08 12.21 -18.80
CA THR A 162 -1.21 13.37 -19.11
C THR A 162 -1.93 14.71 -18.95
N THR A 163 -3.24 14.71 -18.66
CA THR A 163 -3.98 15.96 -18.47
C THR A 163 -3.50 16.65 -17.18
N PRO A 164 -3.15 17.95 -17.24
CA PRO A 164 -2.76 18.68 -16.04
C PRO A 164 -3.89 18.81 -15.03
N ILE A 165 -3.55 18.74 -13.74
CA ILE A 165 -4.50 18.91 -12.64
C ILE A 165 -4.03 20.01 -11.69
N SER A 166 -4.98 20.65 -11.01
CA SER A 166 -4.64 21.68 -10.02
C SER A 166 -3.95 21.06 -8.79
N PRO A 167 -3.10 21.81 -8.07
CA PRO A 167 -2.44 21.31 -6.87
C PRO A 167 -3.42 20.81 -5.79
N GLN A 168 -4.56 21.50 -5.65
CA GLN A 168 -5.59 21.13 -4.69
C GLN A 168 -6.31 19.84 -5.11
N ALA A 169 -6.68 19.70 -6.38
CA ALA A 169 -7.27 18.48 -6.91
C ALA A 169 -6.30 17.29 -6.78
N ALA A 170 -5.02 17.47 -7.11
CA ALA A 170 -3.98 16.46 -6.95
C ALA A 170 -3.85 16.00 -5.50
N LYS A 171 -3.84 16.95 -4.55
CA LYS A 171 -3.76 16.65 -3.12
C LYS A 171 -4.96 15.84 -2.64
N THR A 172 -6.18 16.25 -2.98
CA THR A 172 -7.40 15.52 -2.58
C THR A 172 -7.44 14.14 -3.21
N LEU A 173 -7.11 14.01 -4.51
CA LEU A 173 -7.07 12.74 -5.22
C LEU A 173 -6.04 11.78 -4.61
N SER A 174 -4.84 12.29 -4.34
CA SER A 174 -3.76 11.59 -3.64
C SER A 174 -4.20 11.07 -2.26
N MET A 175 -4.87 11.93 -1.48
CA MET A 175 -5.44 11.55 -0.19
C MET A 175 -6.52 10.48 -0.36
N SER A 176 -7.47 10.64 -1.28
CA SER A 176 -8.58 9.69 -1.46
C SER A 176 -8.09 8.29 -1.82
N TYR A 177 -7.14 8.18 -2.75
CA TYR A 177 -6.47 6.90 -3.06
C TYR A 177 -5.75 6.33 -1.84
N THR A 178 -4.96 7.15 -1.13
CA THR A 178 -4.22 6.70 0.07
C THR A 178 -5.17 6.22 1.18
N GLN A 179 -6.30 6.89 1.36
CA GLN A 179 -7.30 6.51 2.35
C GLN A 179 -7.98 5.19 1.98
N ARG A 180 -8.38 5.02 0.72
CA ARG A 180 -9.00 3.77 0.25
C ARG A 180 -8.02 2.59 0.34
N ALA A 181 -6.77 2.83 -0.05
CA ALA A 181 -5.68 1.87 0.12
C ALA A 181 -5.46 1.45 1.57
N ALA A 182 -5.50 2.41 2.51
CA ALA A 182 -5.34 2.13 3.93
C ALA A 182 -6.46 1.25 4.48
N VAL A 183 -7.72 1.50 4.10
CA VAL A 183 -8.88 0.68 4.47
C VAL A 183 -8.79 -0.73 3.90
N TYR A 184 -8.35 -0.88 2.64
CA TYR A 184 -8.12 -2.21 2.06
C TYR A 184 -6.94 -2.92 2.74
N HIS A 185 -5.84 -2.22 3.02
CA HIS A 185 -4.66 -2.80 3.63
C HIS A 185 -4.87 -3.23 5.08
N SER A 186 -5.57 -2.42 5.88
CA SER A 186 -5.98 -2.79 7.25
C SER A 186 -6.87 -4.03 7.25
N THR A 187 -7.76 -4.14 6.26
CA THR A 187 -8.64 -5.30 6.05
C THR A 187 -7.80 -6.55 5.78
N VAL A 188 -6.83 -6.49 4.87
CA VAL A 188 -5.91 -7.63 4.58
C VAL A 188 -5.16 -8.09 5.83
N ASN A 189 -4.63 -7.17 6.62
CA ASN A 189 -3.83 -7.48 7.80
C ASN A 189 -4.63 -8.17 8.91
N ARG A 190 -5.95 -7.94 8.93
CA ARG A 190 -6.89 -8.51 9.91
C ARG A 190 -7.81 -9.58 9.32
N PHE A 191 -7.63 -9.92 8.03
CA PHE A 191 -8.42 -10.92 7.33
C PHE A 191 -8.05 -12.31 7.87
N LEU A 192 -8.93 -12.88 8.69
CA LEU A 192 -8.92 -14.29 9.08
C LEU A 192 -9.57 -15.12 7.97
N ASP A 193 -9.11 -16.35 7.73
CA ASP A 193 -9.59 -17.20 6.62
C ASP A 193 -11.10 -17.54 6.70
N THR A 194 -11.75 -17.26 7.84
CA THR A 194 -13.20 -17.42 8.09
C THR A 194 -13.97 -16.09 8.21
N GLY A 195 -13.34 -14.96 7.91
CA GLY A 195 -13.87 -13.63 8.24
C GLY A 195 -15.04 -13.19 7.36
N ALA A 196 -16.24 -13.12 7.95
CA ALA A 196 -17.37 -12.44 7.33
C ALA A 196 -17.04 -10.94 7.13
N LEU A 197 -17.40 -10.40 5.97
CA LEU A 197 -17.25 -8.98 5.66
C LEU A 197 -18.45 -8.19 6.21
N ALA A 198 -18.19 -7.01 6.76
CA ALA A 198 -19.21 -6.03 7.13
C ALA A 198 -19.53 -5.08 5.97
N VAL A 199 -19.37 -5.54 4.73
CA VAL A 199 -19.63 -4.75 3.52
C VAL A 199 -21.02 -5.08 3.00
N PRO A 200 -21.88 -4.09 2.68
CA PRO A 200 -23.20 -4.37 2.09
C PRO A 200 -23.09 -5.12 0.77
N SER A 201 -24.07 -5.97 0.47
CA SER A 201 -24.11 -6.81 -0.75
C SER A 201 -24.14 -5.99 -2.05
N GLU A 202 -24.61 -4.74 -2.00
CA GLU A 202 -24.63 -3.81 -3.14
C GLU A 202 -23.23 -3.39 -3.61
N ARG A 203 -22.22 -3.51 -2.73
CA ARG A 203 -20.86 -3.08 -3.02
C ARG A 203 -20.03 -4.22 -3.60
N ARG A 204 -19.13 -3.85 -4.53
CA ARG A 204 -18.22 -4.80 -5.21
C ARG A 204 -17.30 -5.54 -4.25
N GLU A 205 -16.94 -4.93 -3.11
CA GLU A 205 -16.05 -5.52 -2.11
C GLU A 205 -16.70 -6.64 -1.28
N SER A 206 -18.03 -6.80 -1.33
CA SER A 206 -18.74 -7.83 -0.56
C SER A 206 -18.32 -9.26 -0.91
N GLY A 207 -17.86 -9.49 -2.14
CA GLY A 207 -17.37 -10.78 -2.63
C GLY A 207 -15.85 -10.88 -2.74
N TRP A 208 -15.09 -9.89 -2.24
CA TRP A 208 -13.64 -9.87 -2.41
C TRP A 208 -12.93 -10.85 -1.49
N THR A 209 -11.95 -11.56 -2.05
CA THR A 209 -11.00 -12.36 -1.29
C THR A 209 -9.91 -11.49 -0.68
N LYS A 210 -9.13 -12.04 0.24
CA LYS A 210 -7.94 -11.39 0.79
C LYS A 210 -6.97 -10.91 -0.30
N MET A 211 -6.83 -11.68 -1.37
CA MET A 211 -5.95 -11.34 -2.49
C MET A 211 -6.48 -10.14 -3.28
N ASP A 212 -7.80 -10.05 -3.47
CA ASP A 212 -8.43 -8.91 -4.15
C ASP A 212 -8.23 -7.61 -3.38
N PHE A 213 -8.39 -7.64 -2.05
CA PHE A 213 -8.08 -6.50 -1.18
C PHE A 213 -6.58 -6.13 -1.23
N GLU A 214 -5.68 -7.11 -1.26
CA GLU A 214 -4.24 -6.86 -1.34
C GLU A 214 -3.86 -6.21 -2.67
N GLN A 215 -4.42 -6.70 -3.79
CA GLN A 215 -4.20 -6.12 -5.11
C GLN A 215 -4.81 -4.71 -5.24
N ALA A 216 -6.03 -4.51 -4.75
CA ALA A 216 -6.68 -3.20 -4.76
C ALA A 216 -5.91 -2.18 -3.89
N ALA A 217 -5.48 -2.58 -2.69
CA ALA A 217 -4.65 -1.75 -1.82
C ALA A 217 -3.34 -1.34 -2.50
N ALA A 218 -2.64 -2.29 -3.14
CA ALA A 218 -1.40 -2.01 -3.86
C ALA A 218 -1.63 -1.02 -5.02
N GLY A 219 -2.69 -1.21 -5.80
CA GLY A 219 -3.05 -0.32 -6.90
C GLY A 219 -3.36 1.10 -6.43
N ASP A 220 -4.14 1.23 -5.36
CA ASP A 220 -4.49 2.53 -4.80
C ASP A 220 -3.29 3.24 -4.15
N PHE A 221 -2.39 2.52 -3.47
CA PHE A 221 -1.15 3.13 -2.98
C PHE A 221 -0.25 3.61 -4.13
N ALA A 222 -0.19 2.85 -5.24
CA ALA A 222 0.56 3.29 -6.42
C ALA A 222 -0.04 4.59 -7.00
N MET A 223 -1.36 4.68 -7.12
CA MET A 223 -2.03 5.89 -7.59
C MET A 223 -1.89 7.06 -6.59
N GLY A 224 -2.00 6.80 -5.29
CA GLY A 224 -1.74 7.82 -4.26
C GLY A 224 -0.31 8.38 -4.34
N GLY A 225 0.68 7.50 -4.53
CA GLY A 225 2.07 7.90 -4.76
C GLY A 225 2.24 8.72 -6.03
N ARG A 226 1.57 8.32 -7.12
CA ARG A 226 1.57 9.03 -8.41
C ARG A 226 1.07 10.47 -8.30
N TYR A 227 0.04 10.71 -7.48
CA TYR A 227 -0.51 12.05 -7.24
C TYR A 227 0.17 12.80 -6.08
N GLY A 228 1.27 12.27 -5.53
CA GLY A 228 2.17 13.00 -4.61
C GLY A 228 2.09 12.61 -3.13
N SER A 229 1.44 11.50 -2.76
CA SER A 229 1.48 11.01 -1.37
C SER A 229 2.77 10.20 -1.13
N GLU A 230 3.69 10.76 -0.36
CA GLU A 230 4.94 10.08 0.01
C GLU A 230 4.70 8.81 0.82
N VAL A 231 3.70 8.85 1.71
CA VAL A 231 3.28 7.69 2.51
C VAL A 231 2.79 6.57 1.59
N ALA A 232 1.97 6.90 0.60
CA ALA A 232 1.49 5.92 -0.38
C ALA A 232 2.61 5.40 -1.28
N LYS A 233 3.54 6.26 -1.73
CA LYS A 233 4.72 5.85 -2.51
C LYS A 233 5.56 4.81 -1.75
N GLY A 234 5.79 5.04 -0.45
CA GLY A 234 6.52 4.08 0.40
C GLY A 234 5.76 2.76 0.61
N LEU A 235 4.43 2.82 0.81
CA LEU A 235 3.60 1.63 1.02
C LEU A 235 3.29 0.86 -0.28
N ALA A 236 3.28 1.51 -1.43
CA ALA A 236 3.01 0.88 -2.73
C ALA A 236 3.98 -0.27 -3.01
N VAL A 237 5.26 -0.08 -2.68
CA VAL A 237 6.31 -1.10 -2.88
C VAL A 237 6.12 -2.28 -1.91
N SER A 238 5.81 -2.00 -0.65
CA SER A 238 5.71 -3.05 0.39
C SER A 238 4.44 -3.90 0.28
N VAL A 239 3.35 -3.30 -0.21
CA VAL A 239 2.04 -3.94 -0.36
C VAL A 239 1.91 -4.63 -1.73
N ASN A 240 2.68 -4.23 -2.74
CA ASN A 240 2.67 -4.89 -4.05
C ASN A 240 3.25 -6.32 -3.94
N PRO A 241 2.46 -7.38 -4.22
CA PRO A 241 2.90 -8.78 -4.09
C PRO A 241 4.10 -9.16 -4.99
N THR A 242 4.35 -8.36 -6.03
CA THR A 242 5.51 -8.52 -6.92
C THR A 242 6.72 -7.74 -6.44
N ALA A 243 6.54 -6.48 -6.05
CA ALA A 243 7.64 -5.65 -5.55
C ALA A 243 8.13 -6.07 -4.14
N LYS A 244 7.26 -6.66 -3.32
CA LYS A 244 7.60 -7.17 -1.98
C LYS A 244 8.77 -8.16 -1.95
N LEU A 245 8.98 -8.89 -3.05
CA LEU A 245 10.05 -9.88 -3.18
C LEU A 245 11.29 -9.35 -3.91
N CYS A 246 11.33 -8.05 -4.26
CA CYS A 246 12.53 -7.44 -4.83
C CYS A 246 13.68 -7.42 -3.81
N GLY A 247 14.91 -7.54 -4.31
CA GLY A 247 16.10 -7.67 -3.47
C GLY A 247 16.25 -9.01 -2.72
N GLN A 248 15.34 -9.96 -2.94
CA GLN A 248 15.49 -11.32 -2.41
C GLN A 248 16.33 -12.18 -3.35
N MET A 249 17.17 -13.04 -2.76
CA MET A 249 18.01 -13.97 -3.51
C MET A 249 17.19 -15.18 -3.92
N VAL A 250 17.33 -15.55 -5.18
CA VAL A 250 16.59 -16.64 -5.81
C VAL A 250 17.51 -17.60 -6.52
N VAL A 251 17.09 -18.86 -6.62
CA VAL A 251 17.68 -19.88 -7.47
C VAL A 251 16.69 -20.24 -8.56
N ILE A 252 17.17 -20.30 -9.79
CA ILE A 252 16.41 -20.79 -10.93
C ILE A 252 16.32 -22.31 -10.84
N LEU A 253 15.11 -22.84 -10.72
CA LEU A 253 14.85 -24.28 -10.70
C LEU A 253 14.61 -24.82 -12.10
N GLN A 254 13.81 -24.08 -12.87
CA GLN A 254 13.47 -24.45 -14.23
C GLN A 254 13.44 -23.19 -15.11
N PRO A 255 14.38 -23.04 -16.06
CA PRO A 255 14.28 -22.02 -17.10
C PRO A 255 13.20 -22.42 -18.12
N VAL A 256 12.42 -21.45 -18.58
CA VAL A 256 11.40 -21.61 -19.61
C VAL A 256 11.59 -20.50 -20.64
N ASP A 257 12.41 -20.79 -21.65
CA ASP A 257 12.83 -19.78 -22.62
C ASP A 257 11.73 -19.45 -23.64
N ASN A 258 10.95 -20.46 -24.03
CA ASN A 258 9.84 -20.29 -24.96
C ASN A 258 8.53 -20.09 -24.19
N GLY A 259 7.96 -18.89 -24.27
CA GLY A 259 6.69 -18.54 -23.67
C GLY A 259 5.56 -19.44 -24.17
N LYS A 260 4.92 -20.18 -23.26
CA LYS A 260 3.70 -20.96 -23.51
C LYS A 260 2.58 -20.41 -22.64
N LYS A 261 1.31 -20.54 -23.05
CA LYS A 261 0.17 -20.17 -22.20
C LYS A 261 0.31 -20.89 -20.83
N PRO A 262 0.18 -20.19 -19.69
CA PRO A 262 -0.36 -18.83 -19.51
C PRO A 262 0.64 -17.67 -19.64
N HIS A 263 1.96 -17.91 -19.66
CA HIS A 263 2.98 -16.86 -19.70
C HIS A 263 3.69 -16.82 -21.06
N GLN A 264 3.28 -15.89 -21.94
CA GLN A 264 3.78 -15.74 -23.31
C GLN A 264 5.14 -14.99 -23.41
N PHE A 265 5.98 -15.11 -22.38
CA PHE A 265 7.30 -14.48 -22.30
C PHE A 265 8.30 -15.46 -21.68
N GLY A 266 9.60 -15.24 -21.93
CA GLY A 266 10.67 -16.01 -21.29
C GLY A 266 10.66 -15.80 -19.78
N HIS A 267 10.60 -16.89 -19.03
CA HIS A 267 10.49 -16.84 -17.58
C HIS A 267 11.24 -18.00 -16.91
N ALA A 268 11.47 -17.85 -15.62
CA ALA A 268 12.01 -18.90 -14.77
C ALA A 268 11.04 -19.24 -13.64
N ILE A 269 10.94 -20.52 -13.32
CA ILE A 269 10.43 -20.97 -12.03
C ILE A 269 11.58 -20.87 -11.04
N VAL A 270 11.38 -20.06 -10.00
CA VAL A 270 12.41 -19.77 -9.00
C VAL A 270 11.97 -20.17 -7.60
N ALA A 271 12.95 -20.52 -6.77
CA ALA A 271 12.81 -20.62 -5.33
C ALA A 271 13.74 -19.61 -4.66
N GLY A 272 13.22 -18.84 -3.71
CA GLY A 272 13.99 -17.81 -3.00
C GLY A 272 13.72 -17.77 -1.52
N ILE A 273 14.45 -16.89 -0.82
CA ILE A 273 14.31 -16.67 0.61
C ILE A 273 13.52 -15.37 0.82
N GLU A 274 12.34 -15.44 1.44
CA GLU A 274 11.55 -14.25 1.82
C GLU A 274 12.03 -13.69 3.16
N ARG A 275 12.36 -14.60 4.11
CA ARG A 275 12.93 -14.23 5.41
C ARG A 275 14.21 -15.00 5.64
N TYR A 276 15.32 -14.25 5.64
CA TYR A 276 16.66 -14.77 5.91
C TYR A 276 16.85 -15.17 7.38
N PRO A 277 17.77 -16.09 7.64
CA PRO A 277 18.20 -16.37 9.00
C PRO A 277 18.85 -15.13 9.60
N SER A 278 18.53 -14.83 10.86
CA SER A 278 19.07 -13.65 11.55
C SER A 278 20.43 -13.97 12.17
N ARG A 279 21.30 -12.95 12.30
CA ARG A 279 22.62 -13.12 12.94
C ARG A 279 22.51 -13.77 14.32
N ILE A 280 23.28 -14.83 14.53
CA ILE A 280 23.39 -15.55 15.80
C ILE A 280 24.64 -15.10 16.54
N THR A 281 24.52 -14.93 17.86
CA THR A 281 25.64 -14.64 18.75
C THR A 281 25.71 -15.68 19.86
N ARG A 282 26.91 -15.95 20.38
CA ARG A 282 27.15 -16.96 21.43
C ARG A 282 26.37 -16.71 22.72
N ARG A 283 25.94 -15.46 22.97
CA ARG A 283 25.19 -15.06 24.17
C ARG A 283 23.71 -15.45 24.14
N MET A 284 23.19 -15.89 23.00
CA MET A 284 21.77 -16.23 22.86
C MET A 284 21.48 -17.63 23.43
N SER A 285 20.31 -17.82 24.04
CA SER A 285 19.81 -19.14 24.42
C SER A 285 19.57 -20.04 23.20
N LYS A 286 19.62 -21.36 23.39
CA LYS A 286 19.44 -22.35 22.32
C LYS A 286 18.12 -22.12 21.56
N ASP A 287 17.01 -21.92 22.27
CA ASP A 287 15.70 -21.65 21.68
C ASP A 287 15.68 -20.38 20.81
N ARG A 288 16.41 -19.34 21.21
CA ARG A 288 16.51 -18.10 20.43
C ARG A 288 17.40 -18.30 19.20
N GLN A 289 18.44 -19.11 19.29
CA GLN A 289 19.27 -19.50 18.15
C GLN A 289 18.45 -20.28 17.12
N ASP A 290 17.67 -21.27 17.58
CA ASP A 290 16.83 -22.09 16.69
C ASP A 290 15.73 -21.27 16.01
N LYS A 291 15.10 -20.32 16.73
CA LYS A 291 14.15 -19.38 16.12
C LYS A 291 14.80 -18.47 15.07
N ARG A 292 16.07 -18.10 15.23
CA ARG A 292 16.82 -17.24 14.27
C ARG A 292 17.37 -17.99 13.07
N ASN A 293 17.61 -19.29 13.20
CA ASN A 293 18.01 -20.17 12.10
C ASN A 293 16.88 -20.44 11.10
N LYS A 294 15.62 -20.23 11.49
CA LYS A 294 14.45 -20.52 10.64
C LYS A 294 14.44 -19.66 9.39
N ILE A 295 14.21 -20.29 8.25
CA ILE A 295 14.11 -19.65 6.94
C ILE A 295 12.65 -19.70 6.47
N LYS A 296 12.16 -18.61 5.86
CA LYS A 296 10.87 -18.61 5.14
C LYS A 296 11.15 -18.56 3.64
N PRO A 297 10.94 -19.65 2.88
CA PRO A 297 11.11 -19.63 1.44
C PRO A 297 9.86 -19.15 0.70
N PHE A 298 10.04 -18.78 -0.55
CA PHE A 298 8.96 -18.59 -1.52
C PHE A 298 9.28 -19.30 -2.84
N ILE A 299 8.24 -19.59 -3.62
CA ILE A 299 8.32 -20.11 -4.98
C ILE A 299 7.52 -19.17 -5.88
N LYS A 300 8.06 -18.84 -7.06
CA LYS A 300 7.40 -17.90 -7.99
C LYS A 300 7.81 -18.16 -9.42
N VAL A 301 6.93 -17.79 -10.36
CA VAL A 301 7.25 -17.66 -11.77
C VAL A 301 7.65 -16.20 -12.02
N ILE A 302 8.87 -15.96 -12.50
CA ILE A 302 9.42 -14.61 -12.71
C ILE A 302 9.92 -14.47 -14.15
N ASN A 303 9.53 -13.39 -14.83
CA ASN A 303 10.05 -13.05 -16.15
C ASN A 303 11.55 -12.69 -16.04
N TYR A 304 12.35 -13.13 -17.02
CA TYR A 304 13.79 -12.86 -17.04
C TYR A 304 14.17 -11.38 -16.90
N ASN A 305 13.33 -10.46 -17.37
CA ASN A 305 13.58 -9.02 -17.23
C ASN A 305 13.64 -8.54 -15.76
N HIS A 306 13.03 -9.28 -14.83
CA HIS A 306 13.03 -8.97 -13.38
C HIS A 306 14.06 -9.80 -12.60
N LEU A 307 14.96 -10.49 -13.30
CA LEU A 307 16.03 -11.26 -12.69
C LEU A 307 17.36 -10.61 -13.02
N MET A 308 18.09 -10.21 -11.98
CA MET A 308 19.49 -9.83 -12.12
C MET A 308 20.36 -11.08 -11.97
N PRO A 309 21.01 -11.58 -13.04
CA PRO A 309 21.88 -12.75 -12.92
C PRO A 309 23.07 -12.40 -12.03
N THR A 310 23.43 -13.33 -11.14
CA THR A 310 24.61 -13.18 -10.29
C THR A 310 25.71 -14.12 -10.75
N ARG A 311 26.96 -13.78 -10.47
CA ARG A 311 28.14 -14.63 -10.76
C ARG A 311 28.16 -15.95 -9.97
N TYR A 312 27.27 -16.12 -8.99
CA TYR A 312 27.30 -17.26 -8.09
C TYR A 312 26.30 -18.31 -8.53
N THR A 313 26.72 -19.58 -8.52
CA THR A 313 25.87 -20.72 -8.82
C THR A 313 25.54 -21.48 -7.54
N LEU A 314 24.28 -21.90 -7.42
CA LEU A 314 23.81 -22.72 -6.31
C LEU A 314 23.19 -23.99 -6.87
N GLU A 315 23.96 -25.08 -6.87
CA GLU A 315 23.46 -26.40 -7.24
C GLU A 315 22.86 -27.08 -6.02
N LEU A 316 21.54 -27.29 -6.07
CA LEU A 316 20.76 -27.99 -5.06
C LEU A 316 20.03 -29.16 -5.71
N GLU A 317 20.66 -30.34 -5.69
CA GLU A 317 20.10 -31.56 -6.29
C GLU A 317 18.72 -31.90 -5.72
N GLY A 318 18.47 -31.61 -4.44
CA GLY A 318 17.19 -31.86 -3.76
C GLY A 318 16.04 -30.92 -4.12
N LEU A 319 16.26 -29.89 -4.96
CA LEU A 319 15.19 -28.98 -5.40
C LEU A 319 14.71 -29.26 -6.83
N LYS A 320 15.44 -30.09 -7.59
CA LYS A 320 15.12 -30.39 -8.98
C LYS A 320 13.88 -31.29 -9.03
N GLY A 321 12.82 -30.82 -9.67
CA GLY A 321 11.55 -31.56 -9.81
C GLY A 321 10.54 -31.36 -8.67
N VAL A 322 10.91 -30.68 -7.58
CA VAL A 322 9.98 -30.36 -6.47
C VAL A 322 8.97 -29.29 -6.86
N VAL A 323 9.38 -28.34 -7.69
CA VAL A 323 8.54 -27.24 -8.17
C VAL A 323 8.41 -27.33 -9.68
N SER A 324 7.19 -27.51 -10.17
CA SER A 324 6.85 -27.53 -11.58
C SER A 324 5.75 -26.51 -11.87
N ALA A 325 5.39 -26.33 -13.14
CA ALA A 325 4.31 -25.44 -13.53
C ALA A 325 2.95 -25.84 -12.92
N ASP A 326 2.73 -27.15 -12.69
CA ASP A 326 1.48 -27.66 -12.12
C ASP A 326 1.36 -27.39 -10.62
N THR A 327 2.49 -27.30 -9.90
CA THR A 327 2.53 -26.91 -8.48
C THR A 327 1.84 -25.58 -8.23
N PHE A 328 1.79 -24.69 -9.24
CA PHE A 328 1.14 -23.39 -9.10
C PHE A 328 -0.38 -23.44 -9.29
N LYS A 329 -1.00 -24.54 -9.69
CA LYS A 329 -2.47 -24.58 -9.88
C LYS A 329 -3.22 -24.69 -8.55
N GLU A 330 -2.71 -25.48 -7.62
CA GLU A 330 -3.37 -25.76 -6.33
C GLU A 330 -2.59 -25.17 -5.14
N VAL A 331 -3.32 -24.65 -4.14
CA VAL A 331 -2.71 -24.01 -2.96
C VAL A 331 -2.00 -25.03 -2.07
N SER A 332 -2.57 -26.22 -1.90
CA SER A 332 -1.98 -27.34 -1.12
C SER A 332 -0.58 -27.71 -1.62
N GLN A 333 -0.45 -27.89 -2.94
CA GLN A 333 0.82 -28.25 -3.59
C GLN A 333 1.88 -27.15 -3.41
N ARG A 334 1.48 -25.87 -3.47
CA ARG A 334 2.38 -24.74 -3.19
C ARG A 334 2.92 -24.78 -1.77
N GLU A 335 2.09 -25.12 -0.79
CA GLU A 335 2.52 -25.20 0.61
C GLU A 335 3.47 -26.37 0.84
N ASP A 336 3.20 -27.53 0.26
CA ASP A 336 4.05 -28.71 0.40
C ASP A 336 5.40 -28.50 -0.30
N ALA A 337 5.42 -27.90 -1.49
CA ALA A 337 6.65 -27.49 -2.15
C ALA A 337 7.46 -26.51 -1.28
N LYS A 338 6.82 -25.53 -0.64
CA LYS A 338 7.50 -24.59 0.28
C LYS A 338 8.08 -25.31 1.51
N LYS A 339 7.40 -26.31 2.07
CA LYS A 339 7.93 -27.12 3.19
C LYS A 339 9.20 -27.87 2.79
N THR A 340 9.21 -28.46 1.59
CA THR A 340 10.40 -29.15 1.05
C THR A 340 11.55 -28.17 0.79
N VAL A 341 11.28 -27.04 0.12
CA VAL A 341 12.28 -25.99 -0.13
C VAL A 341 12.88 -25.48 1.19
N LYS A 342 12.04 -25.28 2.20
CA LYS A 342 12.47 -24.84 3.53
C LYS A 342 13.47 -25.80 4.15
N LYS A 343 13.15 -27.10 4.14
CA LYS A 343 14.03 -28.13 4.72
C LYS A 343 15.41 -28.14 4.03
N VAL A 344 15.44 -28.10 2.71
CA VAL A 344 16.69 -28.08 1.93
C VAL A 344 17.51 -26.81 2.21
N PHE A 345 16.86 -25.64 2.28
CA PHE A 345 17.55 -24.38 2.60
C PHE A 345 18.10 -24.35 4.03
N GLU A 346 17.35 -24.85 5.01
CA GLU A 346 17.80 -24.91 6.41
C GLU A 346 18.99 -25.89 6.56
N GLU A 347 18.92 -27.07 5.97
CA GLU A 347 20.03 -28.05 5.95
C GLU A 347 21.29 -27.46 5.30
N ARG A 348 21.14 -26.78 4.16
CA ARG A 348 22.26 -26.14 3.47
C ARG A 348 22.85 -25.00 4.29
N TYR A 349 22.02 -24.19 4.95
CA TYR A 349 22.48 -23.11 5.82
C TYR A 349 23.27 -23.66 7.01
N THR A 350 22.77 -24.71 7.69
CA THR A 350 23.47 -25.36 8.80
C THR A 350 24.80 -25.98 8.38
N SER A 351 24.91 -26.47 7.14
CA SER A 351 26.19 -26.95 6.59
C SER A 351 27.25 -25.86 6.38
N GLY A 352 26.88 -24.57 6.50
CA GLY A 352 27.78 -23.43 6.33
C GLY A 352 28.19 -23.14 4.88
N LYS A 353 27.60 -23.84 3.90
CA LYS A 353 27.87 -23.64 2.47
C LYS A 353 27.06 -22.46 1.92
N ASN A 354 27.56 -21.85 0.84
CA ASN A 354 26.87 -20.80 0.09
C ASN A 354 26.40 -19.62 0.96
N ARG A 355 27.25 -19.17 1.90
CA ARG A 355 26.94 -18.12 2.88
C ARG A 355 26.37 -16.84 2.26
N TRP A 356 26.80 -16.49 1.05
CA TRP A 356 26.30 -15.32 0.34
C TRP A 356 24.78 -15.41 0.10
N PHE A 357 24.27 -16.59 -0.26
CA PHE A 357 22.84 -16.82 -0.56
C PHE A 357 21.94 -16.67 0.68
N PHE A 358 22.47 -16.97 1.87
CA PHE A 358 21.74 -16.86 3.13
C PHE A 358 21.95 -15.54 3.87
N THR A 359 22.70 -14.62 3.27
CA THR A 359 22.92 -13.29 3.81
C THR A 359 21.99 -12.33 3.09
N ALA A 360 21.11 -11.65 3.83
CA ALA A 360 20.23 -10.65 3.24
C ALA A 360 21.06 -9.59 2.51
N LEU A 361 20.66 -9.25 1.29
CA LEU A 361 21.22 -8.12 0.56
C LEU A 361 20.89 -6.84 1.33
N THR A 362 21.89 -6.32 2.04
CA THR A 362 21.79 -5.03 2.71
C THR A 362 22.12 -3.94 1.72
N PHE A 363 21.10 -3.25 1.24
CA PHE A 363 21.27 -1.96 0.59
C PHE A 363 21.49 -0.93 1.72
N PRO A 364 22.67 -0.30 1.83
CA PRO A 364 22.91 0.65 2.90
C PRO A 364 22.10 1.94 2.65
N LEU A 365 20.84 1.98 3.08
CA LEU A 365 20.01 3.19 3.02
C LEU A 365 20.60 4.38 3.80
N SER A 366 21.57 4.16 4.70
CA SER A 366 22.15 5.19 5.57
C SER A 366 23.48 5.80 5.10
N LYS A 367 24.03 5.37 3.96
CA LYS A 367 25.16 6.06 3.30
C LYS A 367 24.74 6.84 2.04
N TRP A 368 23.45 6.90 1.77
CA TRP A 368 22.86 7.64 0.65
C TRP A 368 22.00 8.78 1.20
N VAL A 369 22.67 9.79 1.77
CA VAL A 369 22.15 11.16 1.73
C VAL A 369 22.45 11.62 0.30
N GLY A 370 21.45 11.49 -0.57
CA GLY A 370 21.60 11.62 -2.02
C GLY A 370 21.07 10.34 -2.66
N GLY A 371 19.96 10.44 -3.36
CA GLY A 371 19.24 9.29 -3.91
C GLY A 371 20.05 8.58 -4.98
N VAL A 372 20.06 7.25 -4.89
CA VAL A 372 20.05 6.31 -6.02
C VAL A 372 19.29 5.07 -5.52
N GLY A 373 18.05 4.91 -5.97
CA GLY A 373 17.34 3.63 -5.89
C GLY A 373 17.79 2.70 -7.01
N LEU A 374 17.62 1.39 -6.90
CA LEU A 374 17.76 0.49 -8.06
C LEU A 374 17.06 -0.86 -7.85
N ALA A 375 16.29 -1.22 -8.88
CA ALA A 375 15.96 -2.55 -9.44
C ALA A 375 14.96 -3.44 -8.71
N CYS A 376 13.71 -3.34 -9.16
CA CYS A 376 12.84 -4.48 -9.51
C CYS A 376 12.83 -4.67 -11.05
#